data_AF-A0A7X8S9E8-F1
#
_entry.id   AF-A0A7X8S9E8-F1
#
_cell.length_a   1.000
_cell.length_b   1.000
_cell.length_c   1.000
_cell.angle_alpha   90.00
_cell.angle_beta   90.00
_cell.angle_gamma   90.00
#
_symmetry.space_group_name_H-M   'P 1'
#
loop_
_entity.id
_entity.type
_entity.pdbx_description
1 polymer ?
#
loop_
_entity_poly.entity_id
_entity_poly.type
_entity_poly.pdbx_seq_one_letter_code
_entity_poly.pdbx_strand_id
1 'polypeptide(L)'
;MKGTVGIGGQNALDDVREVQAALNKFVDRMGVAPLKVDGHIGRKTDTAIRIFQKAAGMPLPDGIVTSNGRIAAALGLNAPKPATVAASAPLSGSAWWHANQARWPNESRVDALSEPFRGDVKKFVKALMDAGATVTVNATTRSMTRAKIMRYSWDIAKSLINAEDAAAIDGVDINWVHETPQKSRQAAQEMVSLFAIKKQPSLNSNHLRGTAIDMTISWVGDLKIKQANGTETTISTAPRNGTNAKLHDVGATYKVLHKLPDDPPHWSVTGR
;
A
#
# COMPACT_ATOMS: atom_id res chain seq x y z
N MET A 1 -3.69 22.04 10.32
CA MET A 1 -4.82 21.43 11.04
C MET A 1 -6.05 21.28 10.15
N LYS A 2 -6.89 20.26 10.37
CA LYS A 2 -8.06 19.92 9.52
C LYS A 2 -9.42 20.06 10.23
N GLY A 3 -9.47 19.96 11.56
CA GLY A 3 -10.69 19.98 12.37
C GLY A 3 -10.70 21.02 13.49
N THR A 4 -11.42 20.74 14.58
CA THR A 4 -11.46 21.58 15.80
C THR A 4 -10.66 20.94 16.94
N VAL A 5 -9.92 21.77 17.68
CA VAL A 5 -9.07 21.35 18.79
C VAL A 5 -9.46 22.10 20.06
N GLY A 6 -9.82 21.39 21.13
CA GLY A 6 -10.31 21.97 22.39
C GLY A 6 -11.25 21.01 23.12
N ILE A 7 -11.63 21.33 24.37
CA ILE A 7 -12.61 20.51 25.09
C ILE A 7 -13.94 20.53 24.31
N GLY A 8 -14.45 19.35 23.92
CA GLY A 8 -15.64 19.21 23.07
C GLY A 8 -15.39 19.33 21.56
N GLY A 9 -14.14 19.57 21.13
CA GLY A 9 -13.73 19.56 19.72
C GLY A 9 -13.49 18.15 19.17
N GLN A 10 -13.24 18.05 17.86
CA GLN A 10 -12.95 16.78 17.17
C GLN A 10 -11.64 16.13 17.65
N ASN A 11 -10.64 16.94 18.00
CA ASN A 11 -9.39 16.52 18.65
C ASN A 11 -8.65 15.39 17.91
N ALA A 12 -8.54 15.50 16.58
CA ALA A 12 -7.69 14.61 15.80
C ALA A 12 -6.23 14.67 16.30
N LEU A 13 -5.58 13.52 16.44
CA LEU A 13 -4.28 13.40 17.10
C LEU A 13 -3.22 14.37 16.55
N ASP A 14 -3.12 14.48 15.23
CA ASP A 14 -2.14 15.35 14.57
C ASP A 14 -2.49 16.83 14.73
N ASP A 15 -3.77 17.19 14.69
CA ASP A 15 -4.22 18.57 14.91
C ASP A 15 -3.94 19.02 16.36
N VAL A 16 -4.16 18.14 17.34
CA VAL A 16 -3.86 18.44 18.75
C VAL A 16 -2.35 18.66 18.94
N ARG A 17 -1.51 17.82 18.31
CA ARG A 17 -0.05 17.99 18.36
C ARG A 17 0.40 19.29 17.70
N GLU A 18 -0.18 19.65 16.56
CA GLU A 18 0.10 20.93 15.89
C GLU A 18 -0.25 22.12 16.79
N VAL A 19 -1.41 22.10 17.45
CA VAL A 19 -1.83 23.16 18.37
C VAL A 19 -0.93 23.22 19.61
N GLN A 20 -0.59 22.08 20.23
CA GLN A 20 0.34 22.03 21.37
C GLN A 20 1.72 22.59 21.00
N ALA A 21 2.25 22.19 19.85
CA ALA A 21 3.54 22.68 19.35
C ALA A 21 3.50 24.18 19.01
N ALA A 22 2.39 24.68 18.47
CA ALA A 22 2.23 26.10 18.21
C ALA A 22 2.13 26.92 19.50
N LEU A 23 1.35 26.47 20.49
CA LEU A 23 1.23 27.12 21.80
C LEU A 23 2.59 27.20 22.51
N ASN A 24 3.43 26.17 22.37
CA ASN A 24 4.78 26.15 22.94
C ASN A 24 5.69 27.28 22.44
N LYS A 25 5.40 27.91 21.30
CA LYS A 25 6.14 29.10 20.83
C LYS A 25 5.80 30.37 21.60
N PHE A 26 4.73 30.36 22.39
CA PHE A 26 4.20 31.51 23.10
C PHE A 26 4.21 31.34 24.62
N VAL A 27 4.71 30.22 25.15
CA VAL A 27 4.64 29.88 26.59
C VAL A 27 5.28 30.94 27.48
N ASP A 28 6.40 31.52 27.07
CA ASP A 28 7.07 32.60 27.81
C ASP A 28 6.22 33.87 27.87
N ARG A 29 5.56 34.22 26.76
CA ARG A 29 4.65 35.36 26.67
C ARG A 29 3.34 35.11 27.42
N MET A 30 2.90 33.86 27.50
CA MET A 30 1.70 33.43 28.20
C MET A 30 1.94 33.19 29.70
N GLY A 31 3.20 33.12 30.15
CA GLY A 31 3.55 32.81 31.54
C GLY A 31 3.14 31.40 31.97
N VAL A 32 3.16 30.42 31.06
CA VAL A 32 2.79 29.03 31.35
C VAL A 32 3.96 28.08 31.09
N ALA A 33 3.95 26.92 31.74
CA ALA A 33 4.94 25.88 31.45
C ALA A 33 4.73 25.29 30.04
N PRO A 34 5.80 24.87 29.35
CA PRO A 34 5.70 24.17 28.07
C PRO A 34 4.79 22.95 28.16
N LEU A 35 3.92 22.79 27.16
CA LEU A 35 3.06 21.64 27.00
C LEU A 35 3.86 20.46 26.45
N LYS A 36 3.49 19.25 26.87
CA LYS A 36 3.91 18.03 26.19
C LYS A 36 3.14 17.91 24.89
N VAL A 37 3.82 17.67 23.77
CA VAL A 37 3.20 17.48 22.44
C VAL A 37 2.78 16.01 22.28
N ASP A 38 1.80 15.59 23.06
CA ASP A 38 1.35 14.20 23.15
C ASP A 38 0.04 13.93 22.40
N GLY A 39 -0.59 14.96 21.83
CA GLY A 39 -1.86 14.82 21.13
C GLY A 39 -3.06 14.67 22.07
N HIS A 40 -2.89 14.88 23.37
CA HIS A 40 -3.96 14.77 24.37
C HIS A 40 -4.48 16.15 24.81
N ILE A 41 -5.79 16.35 24.73
CA ILE A 41 -6.46 17.53 25.27
C ILE A 41 -6.72 17.35 26.76
N GLY A 42 -5.68 17.66 27.56
CA GLY A 42 -5.75 17.75 29.02
C GLY A 42 -5.94 19.19 29.52
N ARG A 43 -6.14 19.34 30.84
CA ARG A 43 -6.36 20.65 31.49
C ARG A 43 -5.29 21.68 31.14
N LYS A 44 -4.03 21.27 31.03
CA LYS A 44 -2.90 22.17 30.67
C LYS A 44 -3.05 22.71 29.23
N THR A 45 -3.42 21.84 28.29
CA THR A 45 -3.63 22.23 26.89
C THR A 45 -4.84 23.17 26.75
N ASP A 46 -5.97 22.86 27.40
CA ASP A 46 -7.15 23.74 27.41
C ASP A 46 -6.85 25.12 28.04
N THR A 47 -6.16 25.12 29.18
CA THR A 47 -5.74 26.36 29.86
C THR A 47 -4.86 27.22 28.95
N ALA A 48 -3.89 26.62 28.27
CA ALA A 48 -3.01 27.33 27.34
C ALA A 48 -3.78 27.90 26.13
N ILE A 49 -4.75 27.16 25.57
CA ILE A 49 -5.61 27.66 24.49
C ILE A 49 -6.37 28.90 24.97
N ARG A 50 -7.01 28.85 26.14
CA ARG A 50 -7.80 29.98 26.68
C ARG A 50 -6.94 31.21 26.97
N ILE A 51 -5.74 31.01 27.51
CA ILE A 51 -4.78 32.11 27.75
C ILE A 51 -4.34 32.73 26.42
N PHE A 52 -4.01 31.91 25.43
CA PHE A 52 -3.62 32.40 24.11
C PHE A 52 -4.77 33.17 23.43
N GLN A 53 -5.99 32.66 23.48
CA GLN A 53 -7.18 33.32 22.96
C GLN A 53 -7.41 34.69 23.60
N LYS A 54 -7.29 34.79 24.92
CA LYS A 54 -7.37 36.06 25.65
C LYS A 54 -6.28 37.03 25.18
N ALA A 55 -5.04 36.56 25.05
CA ALA A 55 -3.91 37.35 24.57
C ALA A 55 -4.08 37.80 23.10
N ALA A 56 -4.81 37.03 22.29
CA ALA A 56 -5.16 37.36 20.90
C ALA A 56 -6.36 38.34 20.78
N GLY A 57 -6.87 38.85 21.92
CA GLY A 57 -7.95 39.83 21.99
C GLY A 57 -9.36 39.24 21.94
N MET A 58 -9.53 37.94 22.24
CA MET A 58 -10.84 37.33 22.37
C MET A 58 -11.45 37.67 23.74
N PRO A 59 -12.59 38.37 23.81
CA PRO A 59 -13.17 38.82 25.08
C PRO A 59 -13.68 37.68 25.96
N LEU A 60 -14.15 36.59 25.34
CA LEU A 60 -14.62 35.37 26.01
C LEU A 60 -13.89 34.14 25.43
N PRO A 61 -12.77 33.70 26.04
CA PRO A 61 -12.04 32.52 25.59
C PRO A 61 -12.87 31.24 25.73
N ASP A 62 -13.20 30.61 24.61
CA ASP A 62 -14.02 29.39 24.55
C ASP A 62 -13.19 28.09 24.73
N GLY A 63 -11.87 28.16 24.57
CA GLY A 63 -10.96 27.01 24.64
C GLY A 63 -10.93 26.16 23.37
N ILE A 64 -11.45 26.67 22.25
CA ILE A 64 -11.54 25.94 20.97
C ILE A 64 -10.74 26.65 19.87
N VAL A 65 -9.87 25.91 19.19
CA VAL A 65 -9.17 26.34 17.97
C VAL A 65 -9.86 25.69 16.77
N THR A 66 -10.42 26.52 15.88
CA THR A 66 -11.04 26.08 14.62
C THR A 66 -10.07 26.24 13.46
N SER A 67 -10.06 25.29 12.51
CA SER A 67 -9.07 25.18 11.43
C SER A 67 -8.92 26.41 10.54
N ASN A 68 -9.97 27.20 10.36
CA ASN A 68 -9.93 28.46 9.60
C ASN A 68 -10.18 29.70 10.47
N GLY A 69 -10.09 29.55 11.79
CA GLY A 69 -10.40 30.61 12.74
C GLY A 69 -9.26 31.59 12.94
N ARG A 70 -9.60 32.79 13.44
CA ARG A 70 -8.63 33.84 13.83
C ARG A 70 -7.55 33.32 14.78
N ILE A 71 -7.91 32.39 15.67
CA ILE A 71 -6.96 31.81 16.64
C ILE A 71 -5.97 30.87 15.95
N ALA A 72 -6.40 30.04 15.01
CA ALA A 72 -5.50 29.22 14.20
C ALA A 72 -4.55 30.10 13.35
N ALA A 73 -5.05 31.21 12.78
CA ALA A 73 -4.22 32.18 12.10
C ALA A 73 -3.16 32.81 13.03
N ALA A 74 -3.56 33.25 14.23
CA ALA A 74 -2.67 33.86 15.22
C ALA A 74 -1.61 32.88 15.75
N LEU A 75 -1.93 31.58 15.81
CA LEU A 75 -0.98 30.51 16.12
C LEU A 75 -0.04 30.15 14.95
N GLY A 76 -0.23 30.76 13.77
CA GLY A 76 0.51 30.44 12.56
C GLY A 76 0.15 29.09 11.94
N LEU A 77 -1.03 28.55 12.28
CA LEU A 77 -1.53 27.27 11.78
C LEU A 77 -2.22 27.38 10.41
N ASN A 78 -2.47 28.61 9.93
CA ASN A 78 -3.05 28.90 8.62
C ASN A 78 -1.99 29.27 7.55
N ALA A 79 -0.70 29.32 7.92
CA ALA A 79 0.36 29.49 6.93
C ALA A 79 0.60 28.15 6.20
N PRO A 80 0.86 28.15 4.87
CA PRO A 80 1.42 26.98 4.23
C PRO A 80 2.72 26.63 4.96
N LYS A 81 2.75 25.43 5.55
CA LYS A 81 3.83 24.98 6.42
C LYS A 81 5.18 25.19 5.72
N PRO A 82 6.11 25.99 6.27
CA PRO A 82 7.48 26.01 5.77
C PRO A 82 8.05 24.61 5.96
N ALA A 83 8.43 23.96 4.86
CA ALA A 83 9.09 22.67 4.88
C ALA A 83 10.40 22.80 5.67
N THR A 84 10.48 22.11 6.80
CA THR A 84 11.74 21.92 7.52
C THR A 84 12.63 21.04 6.66
N VAL A 85 13.87 21.48 6.44
CA VAL A 85 14.87 20.82 5.57
C VAL A 85 15.40 19.55 6.25
N ALA A 86 14.56 18.52 6.35
CA ALA A 86 15.04 17.16 6.12
C ALA A 86 15.47 17.11 4.65
N ALA A 87 16.55 16.40 4.30
CA ALA A 87 16.84 16.12 2.90
C ALA A 87 15.53 15.62 2.26
N SER A 88 14.97 16.40 1.34
CA SER A 88 13.67 16.08 0.76
C SER A 88 13.81 14.71 0.12
N ALA A 89 12.91 13.78 0.48
CA ALA A 89 12.83 12.47 -0.17
C ALA A 89 13.09 12.61 -1.67
N PRO A 90 13.90 11.72 -2.29
CA PRO A 90 14.24 11.87 -3.69
C PRO A 90 12.97 11.89 -4.54
N LEU A 91 12.91 12.81 -5.51
CA LEU A 91 11.78 12.97 -6.40
C LEU A 91 11.49 11.67 -7.15
N SER A 92 10.22 11.32 -7.27
CA SER A 92 9.73 10.22 -8.10
C SER A 92 10.17 10.41 -9.57
N GLY A 93 10.13 9.34 -10.35
CA GLY A 93 10.56 9.34 -11.73
C GLY A 93 11.62 8.29 -12.03
N SER A 94 12.19 8.37 -13.23
CA SER A 94 13.15 7.40 -13.74
C SER A 94 14.36 7.21 -12.83
N ALA A 95 14.99 8.30 -12.38
CA ALA A 95 16.16 8.24 -11.51
C ALA A 95 15.88 7.50 -10.20
N TRP A 96 14.75 7.81 -9.56
CA TRP A 96 14.32 7.12 -8.35
C TRP A 96 14.08 5.64 -8.59
N TRP A 97 13.40 5.31 -9.70
CA TRP A 97 13.08 3.94 -10.06
C TRP A 97 14.34 3.09 -10.22
N HIS A 98 15.33 3.59 -10.97
CA HIS A 98 16.60 2.89 -11.19
C HIS A 98 17.37 2.68 -9.89
N ALA A 99 17.34 3.65 -8.98
CA ALA A 99 18.03 3.55 -7.69
C ALA A 99 17.34 2.60 -6.69
N ASN A 100 16.01 2.45 -6.73
CA ASN A 100 15.26 1.87 -5.61
C ASN A 100 14.45 0.61 -5.93
N GLN A 101 14.02 0.38 -7.18
CA GLN A 101 12.99 -0.64 -7.46
C GLN A 101 13.39 -2.07 -7.05
N ALA A 102 14.69 -2.37 -7.04
CA ALA A 102 15.23 -3.68 -6.70
C ALA A 102 15.10 -4.04 -5.22
N ARG A 103 14.82 -3.06 -4.33
CA ARG A 103 14.68 -3.26 -2.88
C ARG A 103 13.42 -4.02 -2.48
N TRP A 104 12.44 -4.11 -3.39
CA TRP A 104 11.18 -4.80 -3.15
C TRP A 104 10.88 -5.74 -4.32
N PRO A 105 11.63 -6.85 -4.45
CA PRO A 105 11.42 -7.82 -5.52
C PRO A 105 10.08 -8.55 -5.32
N ASN A 106 9.57 -9.14 -6.41
CA ASN A 106 8.59 -10.21 -6.30
C ASN A 106 9.32 -11.52 -5.97
N GLU A 107 8.61 -12.47 -5.37
CA GLU A 107 9.11 -13.83 -5.15
C GLU A 107 8.58 -14.79 -6.23
N SER A 108 9.33 -15.87 -6.45
CA SER A 108 8.94 -17.00 -7.31
C SER A 108 9.05 -18.35 -6.60
N ARG A 109 9.35 -18.34 -5.29
CA ARG A 109 9.49 -19.57 -4.49
C ARG A 109 8.15 -19.96 -3.89
N VAL A 110 7.79 -21.24 -3.99
CA VAL A 110 6.60 -21.81 -3.35
C VAL A 110 6.61 -21.58 -1.84
N ASP A 111 7.80 -21.60 -1.21
CA ASP A 111 7.94 -21.36 0.23
C ASP A 111 7.54 -19.95 0.68
N ALA A 112 7.55 -18.98 -0.23
CA ALA A 112 7.11 -17.62 0.06
C ALA A 112 5.58 -17.48 0.15
N LEU A 113 4.80 -18.51 -0.24
CA LEU A 113 3.35 -18.51 -0.13
C LEU A 113 2.90 -18.58 1.33
N SER A 114 1.70 -18.06 1.59
CA SER A 114 1.04 -18.11 2.90
C SER A 114 0.37 -19.46 3.12
N GLU A 115 0.33 -19.94 4.37
CA GLU A 115 -0.52 -21.08 4.72
C GLU A 115 -2.00 -20.70 4.75
N PRO A 116 -2.93 -21.64 4.49
CA PRO A 116 -2.69 -23.06 4.14
C PRO A 116 -2.32 -23.29 2.66
N PHE A 117 -2.42 -22.26 1.82
CA PHE A 117 -2.26 -22.38 0.37
C PHE A 117 -0.89 -22.93 -0.03
N ARG A 118 0.18 -22.56 0.69
CA ARG A 118 1.52 -23.11 0.48
C ARG A 118 1.54 -24.64 0.57
N GLY A 119 0.97 -25.21 1.64
CA GLY A 119 0.91 -26.66 1.81
C GLY A 119 0.11 -27.35 0.71
N ASP A 120 -0.99 -26.73 0.28
CA ASP A 120 -1.84 -27.21 -0.81
C ASP A 120 -1.12 -27.19 -2.16
N VAL A 121 -0.43 -26.09 -2.50
CA VAL A 121 0.40 -25.98 -3.71
C VAL A 121 1.53 -27.01 -3.72
N LYS A 122 2.22 -27.22 -2.60
CA LYS A 122 3.30 -28.25 -2.52
C LYS A 122 2.79 -29.64 -2.87
N LYS A 123 1.60 -30.01 -2.38
CA LYS A 123 0.98 -31.32 -2.68
C LYS A 123 0.59 -31.41 -4.15
N PHE A 124 0.00 -30.37 -4.71
CA PHE A 124 -0.41 -30.35 -6.13
C PHE A 124 0.80 -30.40 -7.08
N VAL A 125 1.82 -29.56 -6.86
CA VAL A 125 3.06 -29.57 -7.64
C VAL A 125 3.77 -30.91 -7.55
N LYS A 126 3.78 -31.54 -6.36
CA LYS A 126 4.31 -32.90 -6.22
C LYS A 126 3.53 -33.91 -7.05
N ALA A 127 2.20 -33.88 -7.01
CA ALA A 127 1.37 -34.80 -7.81
C ALA A 127 1.59 -34.64 -9.32
N LEU A 128 1.77 -33.40 -9.79
CA LEU A 128 2.14 -33.08 -11.17
C LEU A 128 3.50 -33.68 -11.55
N MET A 129 4.53 -33.43 -10.75
CA MET A 129 5.88 -33.93 -11.01
C MET A 129 5.97 -35.46 -10.94
N ASP A 130 5.31 -36.08 -9.96
CA ASP A 130 5.23 -37.54 -9.84
C ASP A 130 4.52 -38.18 -11.06
N ALA A 131 3.60 -37.46 -11.69
CA ALA A 131 2.89 -37.88 -12.91
C ALA A 131 3.69 -37.62 -14.20
N GLY A 132 4.89 -37.04 -14.11
CA GLY A 132 5.75 -36.73 -15.26
C GLY A 132 5.49 -35.38 -15.93
N ALA A 133 4.70 -34.48 -15.31
CA ALA A 133 4.54 -33.12 -15.81
C ALA A 133 5.75 -32.24 -15.43
N THR A 134 6.05 -31.27 -16.28
CA THR A 134 6.99 -30.17 -15.98
C THR A 134 6.23 -29.01 -15.37
N VAL A 135 6.76 -28.43 -14.30
CA VAL A 135 6.20 -27.25 -13.62
C VAL A 135 7.30 -26.19 -13.47
N THR A 136 7.05 -24.98 -13.98
CA THR A 136 7.94 -23.81 -13.82
C THR A 136 7.19 -22.71 -13.09
N VAL A 137 7.71 -22.27 -11.94
CA VAL A 137 7.09 -21.19 -11.15
C VAL A 137 7.63 -19.84 -11.59
N ASN A 138 6.74 -18.99 -12.10
CA ASN A 138 7.06 -17.66 -12.63
C ASN A 138 6.94 -16.57 -11.56
N ALA A 139 5.93 -16.67 -10.68
CA ALA A 139 5.73 -15.75 -9.57
C ALA A 139 4.92 -16.39 -8.44
N THR A 140 5.16 -15.99 -7.20
CA THR A 140 4.34 -16.34 -6.04
C THR A 140 3.83 -15.08 -5.37
N THR A 141 4.68 -14.39 -4.61
CA THR A 141 4.26 -13.19 -3.88
C THR A 141 4.72 -11.91 -4.56
N ARG A 142 3.84 -10.91 -4.55
CA ARG A 142 4.18 -9.54 -4.91
C ARG A 142 4.38 -8.76 -3.62
N SER A 143 5.47 -8.01 -3.53
CA SER A 143 5.67 -7.10 -2.40
C SER A 143 4.55 -6.06 -2.36
N MET A 144 3.89 -5.89 -1.21
CA MET A 144 2.90 -4.85 -0.98
C MET A 144 3.48 -3.46 -1.22
N THR A 145 4.72 -3.24 -0.78
CA THR A 145 5.46 -2.00 -1.00
C THR A 145 5.65 -1.72 -2.49
N ARG A 146 6.12 -2.73 -3.26
CA ARG A 146 6.24 -2.61 -4.73
C ARG A 146 4.90 -2.28 -5.37
N ALA A 147 3.83 -2.96 -4.97
CA ALA A 147 2.50 -2.74 -5.53
C ALA A 147 1.94 -1.35 -5.22
N LYS A 148 2.18 -0.80 -4.02
CA LYS A 148 1.83 0.58 -3.66
C LYS A 148 2.57 1.58 -4.54
N ILE A 149 3.88 1.40 -4.76
CA ILE A 149 4.68 2.25 -5.65
C ILE A 149 4.10 2.23 -7.08
N MET A 150 3.82 1.04 -7.61
CA MET A 150 3.22 0.88 -8.95
C MET A 150 1.83 1.54 -9.02
N ARG A 151 1.00 1.36 -7.99
CA ARG A 151 -0.35 1.94 -7.88
C ARG A 151 -0.31 3.47 -7.87
N TYR A 152 0.52 4.08 -7.02
CA TYR A 152 0.63 5.55 -7.00
C TYR A 152 1.24 6.11 -8.28
N SER A 153 2.23 5.42 -8.88
CA SER A 153 2.74 5.79 -10.21
C SER A 153 1.61 5.87 -11.24
N TRP A 154 0.73 4.87 -11.28
CA TRP A 154 -0.41 4.86 -12.19
C TRP A 154 -1.43 5.94 -11.85
N ASP A 155 -1.87 6.03 -10.60
CA ASP A 155 -2.96 6.91 -10.19
C ASP A 155 -2.58 8.39 -10.38
N ILE A 156 -1.34 8.77 -10.08
CA ILE A 156 -0.84 10.12 -10.34
C ILE A 156 -0.72 10.36 -11.85
N ALA A 157 -0.10 9.44 -12.61
CA ALA A 157 0.08 9.61 -14.06
C ALA A 157 -1.26 9.73 -14.81
N LYS A 158 -2.33 9.10 -14.32
CA LYS A 158 -3.68 9.15 -14.88
C LYS A 158 -4.59 10.20 -14.22
N SER A 159 -4.05 11.06 -13.36
CA SER A 159 -4.80 12.10 -12.64
C SER A 159 -5.99 11.56 -11.83
N LEU A 160 -5.89 10.33 -11.33
CA LEU A 160 -6.89 9.73 -10.44
C LEU A 160 -6.73 10.23 -9.00
N ILE A 161 -5.52 10.65 -8.63
CA ILE A 161 -5.19 11.36 -7.40
C ILE A 161 -4.20 12.49 -7.71
N ASN A 162 -4.13 13.50 -6.85
CA ASN A 162 -3.02 14.46 -6.90
C ASN A 162 -1.77 13.83 -6.25
N ALA A 163 -0.59 14.39 -6.54
CA ALA A 163 0.67 13.86 -6.03
C ALA A 163 0.79 13.98 -4.50
N GLU A 164 0.23 15.05 -3.95
CA GLU A 164 0.13 15.34 -2.52
C GLU A 164 -0.83 14.40 -1.77
N ASP A 165 -1.75 13.75 -2.49
CA ASP A 165 -2.70 12.79 -1.91
C ASP A 165 -2.14 11.37 -1.83
N ALA A 166 -0.95 11.13 -2.41
CA ALA A 166 -0.26 9.85 -2.30
C ALA A 166 0.25 9.66 -0.87
N ALA A 167 -0.34 8.71 -0.14
CA ALA A 167 0.08 8.42 1.23
C ALA A 167 1.53 7.91 1.27
N ALA A 168 2.22 8.23 2.36
CA ALA A 168 3.55 7.69 2.63
C ALA A 168 3.52 6.16 2.60
N ILE A 169 4.56 5.57 2.01
CA ILE A 169 4.74 4.12 2.01
C ILE A 169 5.85 3.79 2.99
N ASP A 170 5.54 3.02 4.03
CA ASP A 170 6.51 2.62 5.06
C ASP A 170 7.78 2.03 4.44
N GLY A 171 8.94 2.55 4.85
CA GLY A 171 10.25 2.14 4.36
C GLY A 171 10.61 2.60 2.94
N VAL A 172 9.80 3.45 2.31
CA VAL A 172 10.05 4.02 0.97
C VAL A 172 10.25 5.51 1.07
N ASP A 173 11.46 5.97 0.78
CA ASP A 173 11.78 7.38 0.70
C ASP A 173 11.55 7.87 -0.75
N ILE A 174 10.35 8.40 -1.02
CA ILE A 174 9.95 8.90 -2.34
C ILE A 174 9.12 10.18 -2.21
N ASN A 175 9.48 11.22 -2.95
CA ASN A 175 8.67 12.43 -3.07
C ASN A 175 7.90 12.44 -4.39
N TRP A 176 6.57 12.38 -4.32
CA TRP A 176 5.72 12.44 -5.50
C TRP A 176 5.47 13.86 -6.02
N VAL A 177 5.71 14.88 -5.20
CA VAL A 177 5.40 16.29 -5.49
C VAL A 177 6.59 16.98 -6.13
N HIS A 178 6.47 17.27 -7.42
CA HIS A 178 7.41 18.09 -8.20
C HIS A 178 6.98 19.55 -8.21
N GLU A 179 7.81 20.42 -8.80
CA GLU A 179 7.57 21.87 -8.90
C GLU A 179 6.19 22.23 -9.47
N THR A 180 5.63 21.39 -10.34
CA THR A 180 4.28 21.55 -10.89
C THR A 180 3.54 20.21 -10.92
N PRO A 181 2.20 20.22 -10.83
CA PRO A 181 1.41 19.00 -11.01
C PRO A 181 1.72 18.27 -12.33
N GLN A 182 2.02 19.01 -13.41
CA GLN A 182 2.40 18.46 -14.71
C GLN A 182 3.70 17.64 -14.60
N LYS A 183 4.73 18.17 -13.93
CA LYS A 183 5.99 17.45 -13.70
C LYS A 183 5.78 16.20 -12.83
N SER A 184 4.92 16.26 -11.82
CA SER A 184 4.58 15.08 -10.99
C SER A 184 3.96 13.97 -11.83
N ARG A 185 3.04 14.32 -12.74
CA ARG A 185 2.43 13.33 -13.65
C ARG A 185 3.43 12.76 -14.66
N GLN A 186 4.34 13.59 -15.18
CA GLN A 186 5.39 13.13 -16.10
C GLN A 186 6.33 12.12 -15.42
N ALA A 187 6.82 12.44 -14.22
CA ALA A 187 7.66 11.54 -13.44
C ALA A 187 6.94 10.23 -13.08
N ALA A 188 5.68 10.31 -12.65
CA ALA A 188 4.88 9.12 -12.39
C ALA A 188 4.68 8.27 -13.67
N GLN A 189 4.51 8.92 -14.83
CA GLN A 189 4.37 8.24 -16.12
C GLN A 189 5.68 7.56 -16.58
N GLU A 190 6.86 8.11 -16.26
CA GLU A 190 8.14 7.42 -16.47
C GLU A 190 8.17 6.11 -15.68
N MET A 191 7.78 6.15 -14.41
CA MET A 191 7.72 4.94 -13.56
C MET A 191 6.70 3.93 -14.09
N VAL A 192 5.53 4.37 -14.56
CA VAL A 192 4.54 3.50 -15.24
C VAL A 192 5.16 2.76 -16.42
N SER A 193 5.94 3.46 -17.25
CA SER A 193 6.62 2.88 -18.41
C SER A 193 7.71 1.90 -17.98
N LEU A 194 8.55 2.25 -17.01
CA LEU A 194 9.64 1.39 -16.50
C LEU A 194 9.12 0.13 -15.78
N PHE A 195 8.00 0.23 -15.07
CA PHE A 195 7.30 -0.92 -14.51
C PHE A 195 6.48 -1.71 -15.54
N ALA A 196 6.42 -1.26 -16.80
CA ALA A 196 5.61 -1.85 -17.87
C ALA A 196 4.13 -2.06 -17.48
N ILE A 197 3.54 -1.10 -16.77
CA ILE A 197 2.17 -1.20 -16.25
C ILE A 197 1.16 -1.00 -17.39
N LYS A 198 0.40 -2.04 -17.74
CA LYS A 198 -0.65 -2.00 -18.78
C LYS A 198 -2.05 -1.76 -18.24
N LYS A 199 -2.30 -2.14 -16.98
CA LYS A 199 -3.58 -1.98 -16.29
C LYS A 199 -3.31 -1.46 -14.88
N GLN A 200 -4.26 -0.72 -14.32
CA GLN A 200 -4.14 -0.18 -12.96
C GLN A 200 -3.76 -1.28 -11.95
N PRO A 201 -2.63 -1.18 -11.23
CA PRO A 201 -2.16 -2.23 -10.33
C PRO A 201 -3.14 -2.45 -9.17
N SER A 202 -3.72 -3.64 -9.01
CA SER A 202 -4.61 -3.91 -7.87
C SER A 202 -3.82 -4.03 -6.55
N LEU A 203 -4.28 -3.33 -5.50
CA LEU A 203 -3.85 -3.57 -4.11
C LEU A 203 -4.68 -4.66 -3.41
N ASN A 204 -5.70 -5.16 -4.10
CA ASN A 204 -6.54 -6.26 -3.69
C ASN A 204 -6.27 -7.45 -4.63
N SER A 205 -5.16 -8.15 -4.42
CA SER A 205 -4.71 -9.27 -5.25
C SER A 205 -4.23 -10.44 -4.39
N ASN A 206 -4.47 -11.67 -4.84
CA ASN A 206 -4.01 -12.87 -4.16
C ASN A 206 -2.48 -12.99 -4.12
N HIS A 207 -1.75 -12.46 -5.11
CA HIS A 207 -0.28 -12.39 -5.06
C HIS A 207 0.23 -11.51 -3.91
N LEU A 208 -0.52 -10.49 -3.49
CA LEU A 208 -0.15 -9.65 -2.34
C LEU A 208 -0.38 -10.36 -1.01
N ARG A 209 -1.27 -11.35 -0.98
CA ARG A 209 -1.60 -12.15 0.20
C ARG A 209 -0.78 -13.44 0.29
N GLY A 210 0.00 -13.76 -0.75
CA GLY A 210 0.67 -15.05 -0.89
C GLY A 210 -0.29 -16.23 -1.09
N THR A 211 -1.46 -15.96 -1.67
CA THR A 211 -2.52 -16.96 -1.93
C THR A 211 -2.75 -17.18 -3.43
N ALA A 212 -1.76 -16.81 -4.26
CA ALA A 212 -1.70 -17.11 -5.69
C ALA A 212 -0.28 -17.47 -6.12
N ILE A 213 -0.20 -18.26 -7.19
CA ILE A 213 1.01 -18.68 -7.86
C ILE A 213 0.80 -18.61 -9.37
N ASP A 214 1.74 -17.99 -10.06
CA ASP A 214 1.84 -18.03 -11.51
C ASP A 214 2.83 -19.15 -11.88
N MET A 215 2.35 -20.22 -12.50
CA MET A 215 3.18 -21.35 -12.91
C MET A 215 2.80 -21.88 -14.29
N THR A 216 3.80 -22.23 -15.07
CA THR A 216 3.65 -22.90 -16.36
C THR A 216 3.73 -24.41 -16.16
N ILE A 217 2.74 -25.13 -16.67
CA ILE A 217 2.64 -26.59 -16.59
C ILE A 217 2.57 -27.17 -17.99
N SER A 218 3.30 -28.24 -18.27
CA SER A 218 3.24 -28.98 -19.53
C SER A 218 3.54 -30.46 -19.33
N TRP A 219 3.03 -31.32 -20.22
CA TRP A 219 3.34 -32.76 -20.23
C TRP A 219 3.20 -33.34 -21.65
N VAL A 220 3.59 -34.60 -21.82
CA VAL A 220 3.49 -35.35 -23.08
C VAL A 220 2.67 -36.62 -22.85
N GLY A 221 1.89 -37.02 -23.85
CA GLY A 221 1.03 -38.20 -23.74
C GLY A 221 0.01 -38.03 -22.61
N ASP A 222 -0.61 -39.14 -22.21
CA ASP A 222 -1.64 -39.15 -21.17
C ASP A 222 -1.04 -38.93 -19.78
N LEU A 223 -1.63 -38.01 -19.01
CA LEU A 223 -1.17 -37.70 -17.66
C LEU A 223 -1.99 -38.49 -16.65
N LYS A 224 -1.39 -39.53 -16.07
CA LYS A 224 -1.99 -40.27 -14.95
C LYS A 224 -1.59 -39.58 -13.63
N ILE A 225 -2.53 -38.90 -12.99
CA ILE A 225 -2.27 -38.01 -11.85
C ILE A 225 -3.16 -38.34 -10.65
N LYS A 226 -2.59 -38.20 -9.45
CA LYS A 226 -3.32 -38.33 -8.19
C LYS A 226 -4.15 -37.09 -7.87
N GLN A 227 -5.31 -37.30 -7.28
CA GLN A 227 -6.14 -36.29 -6.66
C GLN A 227 -5.81 -36.16 -5.17
N ALA A 228 -6.26 -35.09 -4.52
CA ALA A 228 -5.94 -34.84 -3.11
C ALA A 228 -6.45 -35.93 -2.14
N ASN A 229 -7.49 -36.67 -2.51
CA ASN A 229 -8.01 -37.82 -1.75
C ASN A 229 -7.25 -39.13 -2.00
N GLY A 230 -6.20 -39.12 -2.82
CA GLY A 230 -5.36 -40.27 -3.14
C GLY A 230 -5.82 -41.11 -4.33
N THR A 231 -7.01 -40.86 -4.90
CA THR A 231 -7.46 -41.54 -6.12
C THR A 231 -6.70 -41.05 -7.35
N GLU A 232 -6.63 -41.86 -8.40
CA GLU A 232 -5.96 -41.52 -9.66
C GLU A 232 -6.97 -41.24 -10.77
N THR A 233 -6.64 -40.30 -11.65
CA THR A 233 -7.36 -40.03 -12.90
C THR A 233 -6.37 -39.90 -14.05
N THR A 234 -6.83 -40.20 -15.26
CA THR A 234 -6.04 -40.03 -16.49
C THR A 234 -6.56 -38.84 -17.28
N ILE A 235 -5.68 -37.90 -17.62
CA ILE A 235 -5.97 -36.78 -18.50
C ILE A 235 -5.46 -37.12 -19.90
N SER A 236 -6.39 -37.50 -20.78
CA SER A 236 -6.13 -37.79 -22.20
C SER A 236 -6.55 -36.64 -23.14
N THR A 237 -7.09 -35.54 -22.59
CA THR A 237 -7.56 -34.39 -23.36
C THR A 237 -6.43 -33.40 -23.68
N ALA A 238 -6.60 -32.64 -24.77
CA ALA A 238 -5.81 -31.46 -25.06
C ALA A 238 -6.42 -30.19 -24.41
N PRO A 239 -5.65 -29.10 -24.24
CA PRO A 239 -4.21 -28.98 -24.46
C PRO A 239 -3.41 -29.72 -23.37
N ARG A 240 -2.15 -30.09 -23.65
CA ARG A 240 -1.29 -30.80 -22.68
C ARG A 240 -0.47 -29.81 -21.83
N ASN A 241 -1.17 -28.84 -21.26
CA ASN A 241 -0.59 -27.75 -20.47
C ASN A 241 -1.55 -27.22 -19.38
N GLY A 242 -1.10 -26.18 -18.67
CA GLY A 242 -1.83 -25.56 -17.56
C GLY A 242 -3.24 -25.04 -17.86
N THR A 243 -3.67 -24.94 -19.12
CA THR A 243 -5.05 -24.51 -19.48
C THR A 243 -6.03 -25.67 -19.67
N ASN A 244 -5.60 -26.92 -19.46
CA ASN A 244 -6.47 -28.08 -19.57
C ASN A 244 -7.55 -28.11 -18.48
N ALA A 245 -8.82 -28.17 -18.89
CA ALA A 245 -9.96 -28.21 -17.97
C ALA A 245 -9.92 -29.39 -16.98
N LYS A 246 -9.46 -30.57 -17.41
CA LYS A 246 -9.32 -31.73 -16.51
C LYS A 246 -8.17 -31.56 -15.52
N LEU A 247 -7.13 -30.81 -15.87
CA LEU A 247 -6.10 -30.46 -14.91
C LEU A 247 -6.63 -29.44 -13.89
N HIS A 248 -7.52 -28.53 -14.30
CA HIS A 248 -8.19 -27.61 -13.39
C HIS A 248 -9.06 -28.36 -12.37
N ASP A 249 -9.82 -29.37 -12.82
CA ASP A 249 -10.59 -30.26 -11.94
C ASP A 249 -9.68 -30.91 -10.88
N VAL A 250 -8.52 -31.43 -11.30
CA VAL A 250 -7.53 -32.04 -10.38
C VAL A 250 -6.98 -31.01 -9.40
N GLY A 251 -6.56 -29.83 -9.87
CA GLY A 251 -6.05 -28.75 -9.01
C GLY A 251 -7.07 -28.30 -7.96
N ALA A 252 -8.36 -28.26 -8.32
CA ALA A 252 -9.44 -27.95 -7.40
C ALA A 252 -9.54 -28.95 -6.24
N THR A 253 -9.22 -30.22 -6.45
CA THR A 253 -9.17 -31.19 -5.34
C THR A 253 -8.11 -30.82 -4.30
N TYR A 254 -7.03 -30.17 -4.71
CA TYR A 254 -5.98 -29.65 -3.84
C TYR A 254 -6.28 -28.25 -3.31
N LYS A 255 -7.45 -27.65 -3.61
CA LYS A 255 -7.79 -26.24 -3.29
C LYS A 255 -6.88 -25.22 -4.01
N VAL A 256 -6.30 -25.62 -5.14
CA VAL A 256 -5.49 -24.77 -6.01
C VAL A 256 -6.28 -24.53 -7.30
N LEU A 257 -6.99 -23.40 -7.35
CA LEU A 257 -7.97 -23.11 -8.40
C LEU A 257 -7.33 -22.30 -9.53
N HIS A 258 -7.52 -22.71 -10.78
CA HIS A 258 -7.09 -21.95 -11.94
C HIS A 258 -8.02 -20.78 -12.22
N LYS A 259 -7.47 -19.65 -12.68
CA LYS A 259 -8.24 -18.48 -13.08
C LYS A 259 -8.39 -18.44 -14.59
N LEU A 260 -9.61 -18.70 -15.05
CA LEU A 260 -10.12 -18.59 -16.43
C LEU A 260 -9.26 -19.26 -17.54
N PRO A 261 -9.87 -19.83 -18.59
CA PRO A 261 -9.13 -20.49 -19.68
C PRO A 261 -8.10 -19.62 -20.43
N ASP A 262 -8.19 -18.28 -20.33
CA ASP A 262 -7.39 -17.29 -21.05
C ASP A 262 -6.24 -16.65 -20.23
N ASP A 263 -6.08 -16.97 -18.95
CA ASP A 263 -4.95 -16.53 -18.10
C ASP A 263 -4.05 -17.71 -17.69
N PRO A 264 -3.22 -18.24 -18.61
CA PRO A 264 -2.60 -19.55 -18.50
C PRO A 264 -1.75 -19.83 -17.24
N PRO A 265 -0.99 -18.88 -16.65
CA PRO A 265 -0.15 -19.22 -15.52
C PRO A 265 -0.87 -19.15 -14.17
N HIS A 266 -2.03 -18.53 -14.04
CA HIS A 266 -2.52 -18.09 -12.73
C HIS A 266 -3.36 -19.12 -11.96
N TRP A 267 -2.90 -19.48 -10.76
CA TRP A 267 -3.61 -20.35 -9.81
C TRP A 267 -3.71 -19.68 -8.44
N SER A 268 -4.86 -19.78 -7.76
CA SER A 268 -5.08 -19.15 -6.45
C SER A 268 -6.08 -19.92 -5.59
N VAL A 269 -6.24 -19.49 -4.33
CA VAL A 269 -7.27 -20.04 -3.43
C VAL A 269 -8.71 -19.73 -3.87
N THR A 270 -8.91 -18.75 -4.76
CA THR A 270 -10.25 -18.33 -5.21
C THR A 270 -10.48 -18.50 -6.71
N GLY A 271 -9.46 -18.89 -7.50
CA GLY A 271 -9.54 -18.90 -8.97
C GLY A 271 -9.73 -17.50 -9.57
N ARG A 272 -9.25 -16.46 -8.87
CA ARG A 272 -9.37 -15.03 -9.24
C ARG A 272 -8.07 -14.28 -9.00
#